data_AF-A0A2E5JMY5-F1
#
_entry.id   AF-A0A2E5JMY5-F1
#
_cell.length_a   1.000
_cell.length_b   1.000
_cell.length_c   1.000
_cell.angle_alpha   90.00
_cell.angle_beta   90.00
_cell.angle_gamma   90.00
#
_symmetry.space_group_name_H-M   'P 1'
#
loop_
_entity.id
_entity.type
_entity.pdbx_description
1 polymer ?
#
loop_
_entity_poly.entity_id
_entity_poly.type
_entity_poly.pdbx_seq_one_letter_code
_entity_poly.pdbx_strand_id
1 'polypeptide(L)'
;MDFSRWLNSLSIADQITIIILFLISSLVSIVLLKIGLSRYNDYRKDQPFAPTVRISPFGFFALALPISVLSYLTFGNIVSGFIEGLGF
;
A
#
# COMPACT_ATOMS: atom_id res chain seq x y z
N MET A 1 17.96 11.63 11.67
CA MET A 1 17.39 10.39 12.24
C MET A 1 17.77 9.26 11.31
N ASP A 2 18.57 8.31 11.77
CA ASP A 2 18.97 7.18 10.93
C ASP A 2 17.80 6.20 10.86
N PHE A 3 17.06 6.21 9.74
CA PHE A 3 15.93 5.30 9.49
C PHE A 3 16.30 3.83 9.75
N SER A 4 17.55 3.46 9.45
CA SER A 4 18.10 2.13 9.76
C SER A 4 18.17 1.83 11.25
N ARG A 5 18.57 2.80 12.09
CA ARG A 5 18.59 2.62 13.56
C ARG A 5 17.18 2.54 14.12
N TRP A 6 16.26 3.34 13.58
CA TRP A 6 14.86 3.27 13.95
C TRP A 6 14.27 1.89 13.62
N LEU A 7 14.44 1.42 12.37
CA LEU A 7 14.01 0.07 11.94
C LEU A 7 14.58 -1.05 12.82
N ASN A 8 15.86 -0.96 13.17
CA ASN A 8 16.52 -1.97 13.98
C ASN A 8 16.14 -1.91 15.48
N SER A 9 15.47 -0.84 15.91
CA SER A 9 14.94 -0.72 17.27
C SER A 9 13.53 -1.29 17.42
N LEU A 10 12.83 -1.59 16.32
CA LEU A 10 11.51 -2.21 16.37
C LEU A 10 11.59 -3.69 16.75
N SER A 11 10.56 -4.16 17.45
CA SER A 11 10.35 -5.59 17.68
C SER A 11 10.23 -6.33 16.35
N ILE A 12 10.60 -7.62 16.33
CA ILE A 12 10.40 -8.48 15.15
C ILE A 12 8.92 -8.51 14.76
N ALA A 13 8.01 -8.50 15.75
CA ALA A 13 6.57 -8.46 15.54
C ALA A 13 6.16 -7.20 14.77
N ASP A 14 6.69 -6.03 15.15
CA ASP A 14 6.40 -4.77 14.46
C ASP A 14 6.94 -4.73 13.03
N GLN A 15 8.12 -5.31 12.80
CA GLN A 15 8.69 -5.42 11.45
C GLN A 15 7.79 -6.29 10.56
N ILE A 16 7.31 -7.44 11.09
CA ILE A 16 6.38 -8.31 10.38
C ILE A 16 5.04 -7.59 10.12
N THR A 17 4.51 -6.87 11.12
CA THR A 17 3.30 -6.04 10.99
C THR A 17 3.42 -5.05 9.84
N ILE A 18 4.52 -4.28 9.79
CA ILE A 18 4.76 -3.28 8.74
C ILE A 18 4.77 -3.95 7.37
N ILE A 19 5.45 -5.10 7.23
CA ILE A 19 5.52 -5.83 5.96
C ILE A 19 4.13 -6.33 5.53
N ILE A 20 3.38 -6.95 6.44
CA ILE A 20 2.03 -7.47 6.16
C ILE A 20 1.10 -6.33 5.72
N LEU A 21 1.07 -5.24 6.49
CA LEU A 21 0.20 -4.10 6.18
C LEU A 21 0.61 -3.40 4.88
N PHE A 22 1.91 -3.32 4.58
CA PHE A 22 2.39 -2.80 3.30
C PHE A 22 1.94 -3.67 2.11
N LEU A 23 2.03 -5.00 2.24
CA LEU A 23 1.56 -5.93 1.20
C LEU A 23 0.05 -5.81 0.95
N ILE A 24 -0.74 -5.76 2.02
CA ILE A 24 -2.19 -5.56 1.92
C ILE A 24 -2.50 -4.21 1.26
N SER A 25 -1.83 -3.14 1.68
CA SER A 25 -2.01 -1.80 1.13
C SER A 25 -1.63 -1.72 -0.36
N SER A 26 -0.58 -2.43 -0.75
CA SER A 26 -0.17 -2.59 -2.14
C SER A 26 -1.27 -3.26 -2.97
N LEU A 27 -1.83 -4.38 -2.49
CA LEU A 27 -2.93 -5.08 -3.17
C LEU A 27 -4.15 -4.18 -3.34
N VAL A 28 -4.56 -3.48 -2.28
CA VAL A 28 -5.68 -2.52 -2.31
C VAL A 28 -5.41 -1.43 -3.35
N SER A 29 -4.19 -0.89 -3.38
CA SER A 29 -3.80 0.17 -4.32
C SER A 29 -3.84 -0.29 -5.78
N ILE A 30 -3.41 -1.52 -6.06
CA ILE A 30 -3.49 -2.11 -7.40
C ILE A 30 -4.96 -2.22 -7.84
N VAL A 31 -5.84 -2.69 -6.94
CA VAL A 31 -7.27 -2.82 -7.24
C VAL A 31 -7.89 -1.45 -7.52
N LEU A 32 -7.63 -0.46 -6.66
CA LEU A 32 -8.11 0.92 -6.84
C LEU A 32 -7.66 1.51 -8.17
N LEU A 33 -6.38 1.35 -8.52
CA LEU A 33 -5.84 1.83 -9.78
C LEU A 33 -6.46 1.13 -10.97
N LYS A 34 -6.61 -0.20 -10.94
CA LYS A 34 -7.24 -0.94 -12.04
C LYS A 34 -8.67 -0.45 -12.29
N ILE A 35 -9.46 -0.27 -11.22
CA ILE A 35 -10.85 0.20 -11.33
C ILE A 35 -10.88 1.65 -11.85
N GLY A 36 -10.06 2.54 -11.28
CA GLY A 36 -9.99 3.94 -11.67
C GLY A 36 -9.54 4.12 -13.12
N LEU A 37 -8.49 3.42 -13.55
CA LEU A 37 -8.00 3.47 -14.93
C LEU A 37 -8.97 2.83 -15.91
N SER A 38 -9.64 1.73 -15.56
CA SER A 38 -10.66 1.14 -16.42
C SER A 38 -11.78 2.15 -16.68
N ARG A 39 -12.35 2.72 -15.61
CA ARG A 39 -13.40 3.76 -15.70
C ARG A 39 -12.94 4.97 -16.51
N TYR A 40 -11.71 5.42 -16.30
CA TYR A 40 -11.14 6.56 -17.01
C TYR A 40 -10.95 6.27 -18.51
N ASN A 41 -10.41 5.11 -18.84
CA ASN A 41 -10.24 4.69 -20.23
C ASN A 41 -11.60 4.47 -20.91
N ASP A 42 -12.59 3.91 -20.21
CA ASP A 42 -13.96 3.75 -20.72
C ASP A 42 -14.59 5.10 -21.06
N TYR A 43 -14.42 6.11 -20.22
CA TYR A 43 -14.89 7.48 -20.48
C TYR A 43 -14.21 8.14 -21.69
N ARG A 44 -12.96 7.78 -21.99
CA ARG A 44 -12.19 8.34 -23.11
C ARG A 44 -12.29 7.52 -24.41
N LYS A 45 -13.08 6.44 -24.44
CA LYS A 45 -13.26 5.61 -25.64
C LYS A 45 -13.79 6.38 -26.85
N ASP A 46 -14.58 7.43 -26.60
CA ASP A 46 -15.16 8.26 -27.66
C ASP A 46 -14.15 9.26 -28.26
N GLN A 47 -12.92 9.35 -27.71
CA GLN A 47 -11.87 10.25 -28.19
C GLN A 47 -10.90 9.51 -29.13
N PRO A 48 -10.92 9.78 -30.46
CA PRO A 48 -10.20 8.99 -31.47
C PRO A 48 -8.67 9.02 -31.36
N PHE A 49 -8.10 9.95 -30.59
CA PHE A 49 -6.65 10.11 -30.42
C PHE A 49 -6.17 9.91 -28.96
N ALA A 50 -7.06 9.49 -28.05
CA ALA A 50 -6.69 9.33 -26.64
C ALA A 50 -5.95 7.99 -26.41
N PRO A 51 -4.67 8.01 -25.99
CA PRO A 51 -3.96 6.77 -25.69
C PRO A 51 -4.53 6.12 -24.42
N THR A 52 -4.50 4.78 -24.37
CA THR A 52 -4.91 4.04 -23.17
C THR A 52 -3.95 4.31 -22.02
N VAL A 53 -4.48 4.81 -20.91
CA VAL A 53 -3.69 5.05 -19.71
C VAL A 53 -3.42 3.70 -19.03
N ARG A 54 -2.15 3.46 -18.69
CA ARG A 54 -1.67 2.26 -17.99
C ARG A 54 -1.21 2.62 -16.59
N ILE A 55 -1.19 1.62 -15.70
CA ILE A 55 -0.68 1.79 -14.34
C ILE A 55 0.81 2.10 -14.44
N SER A 56 1.23 3.26 -13.93
CA SER A 56 2.63 3.62 -13.79
C SER A 56 3.14 3.25 -12.40
N PRO A 57 4.43 2.93 -12.25
CA PRO A 57 5.04 2.71 -10.94
C PRO A 57 4.83 3.90 -9.99
N PHE A 58 4.92 5.12 -10.51
CA PHE A 58 4.68 6.35 -9.75
C PHE A 58 3.24 6.47 -9.26
N GLY A 59 2.25 6.17 -10.11
CA GLY A 59 0.84 6.17 -9.73
C GLY A 59 0.52 5.11 -8.68
N PHE A 60 1.17 3.95 -8.78
CA PHE A 60 1.10 2.91 -7.76
C PHE A 60 1.62 3.40 -6.41
N PHE A 61 2.86 3.90 -6.33
CA PHE A 61 3.43 4.36 -5.06
C PHE A 61 2.71 5.57 -4.48
N ALA A 62 2.15 6.45 -5.33
CA ALA A 62 1.36 7.60 -4.88
C ALA A 62 0.11 7.21 -4.08
N LEU A 63 -0.44 6.00 -4.31
CA LEU A 63 -1.58 5.47 -3.54
C LEU A 63 -1.12 4.48 -2.46
N ALA A 64 -0.17 3.61 -2.77
CA ALA A 64 0.29 2.57 -1.85
C ALA A 64 0.94 3.14 -0.60
N LEU A 65 1.76 4.19 -0.72
CA LEU A 65 2.44 4.78 0.44
C LEU A 65 1.43 5.43 1.42
N PRO A 66 0.52 6.33 1.01
CA PRO A 66 -0.48 6.88 1.93
C PRO A 66 -1.38 5.80 2.55
N ILE A 67 -1.85 4.84 1.74
CA ILE A 67 -2.70 3.75 2.25
C ILE A 67 -1.93 2.91 3.27
N SER A 68 -0.64 2.63 3.04
CA SER A 68 0.17 1.88 4.00
C SER A 68 0.36 2.60 5.32
N VAL A 69 0.60 3.91 5.30
CA VAL A 69 0.74 4.74 6.51
C VAL A 69 -0.58 4.76 7.28
N LEU A 70 -1.70 5.02 6.62
CA LEU A 70 -3.02 5.03 7.27
C LEU A 70 -3.37 3.66 7.85
N SER A 71 -3.08 2.58 7.13
CA SER A 71 -3.31 1.22 7.60
C SER A 71 -2.49 0.90 8.84
N TYR A 72 -1.21 1.28 8.86
CA TYR A 72 -0.34 1.09 10.02
C TYR A 72 -0.81 1.91 11.23
N LEU A 73 -1.19 3.17 11.04
CA LEU A 73 -1.71 4.01 12.13
C LEU A 73 -3.02 3.46 12.71
N THR A 74 -3.86 2.82 11.88
CA THR A 74 -5.18 2.33 12.31
C THR A 74 -5.10 0.94 12.93
N PHE A 75 -4.30 0.04 12.33
CA PHE A 75 -4.30 -1.39 12.66
C PHE A 75 -2.97 -1.91 13.21
N GLY A 76 -1.89 -1.12 13.17
CA GLY A 76 -0.54 -1.55 13.53
C GLY A 76 -0.48 -2.20 14.90
N ASN A 77 -0.98 -1.52 15.94
CA ASN A 77 -0.97 -2.05 17.31
C ASN A 77 -1.76 -3.35 17.47
N ILE A 78 -2.88 -3.49 16.75
CA ILE A 78 -3.73 -4.69 16.81
C ILE A 78 -2.99 -5.87 16.17
N VAL A 79 -2.38 -5.64 15.01
CA VAL A 79 -1.66 -6.67 14.27
C VAL A 79 -0.37 -7.06 15.00
N SER A 80 0.40 -6.09 15.52
CA SER A 80 1.60 -6.37 16.31
C SER A 80 1.26 -7.17 17.56
N GLY A 81 0.24 -6.78 18.34
CA GLY A 81 -0.15 -7.55 19.53
C GLY A 81 -0.66 -8.95 19.20
N PHE A 82 -1.30 -9.15 18.05
CA PHE A 82 -1.67 -10.48 17.58
C PHE A 82 -0.44 -11.33 17.23
N ILE A 83 0.56 -10.74 16.57
CA ILE A 83 1.81 -11.42 16.18
C ILE A 83 2.66 -11.77 17.42
N GLU A 84 2.77 -10.86 18.38
CA GLU A 84 3.42 -11.12 19.67
C GLU A 84 2.74 -12.28 20.41
N GLY A 85 1.40 -12.34 20.37
CA GLY A 85 0.62 -13.45 20.91
C GLY A 85 0.91 -14.81 20.25
N LEU A 86 1.50 -14.82 19.04
CA LEU A 86 1.96 -16.03 18.35
C LEU A 86 3.40 -16.43 18.72
N GLY A 87 4.06 -15.67 19.59
CA GLY A 87 5.41 -15.97 20.09
C GLY A 87 6.54 -15.39 19.23
N PHE A 88 6.25 -14.36 18.44
CA PHE A 88 7.25 -13.58 17.71
C PHE A 88 7.63 -12.31 18.47
#